data_AF-A0A243RWU3-F1
#
_entry.id   AF-A0A243RWU3-F1
#
_cell.length_a   1.000
_cell.length_b   1.000
_cell.length_c   1.000
_cell.angle_alpha   90.00
_cell.angle_beta   90.00
_cell.angle_gamma   90.00
#
_symmetry.space_group_name_H-M   'P 1'
#
loop_
_entity.id
_entity.type
_entity.pdbx_description
1 polymer ?
#
loop_
_entity_poly.entity_id
_entity_poly.type
_entity_poly.pdbx_seq_one_letter_code
_entity_poly.pdbx_strand_id
1 'polypeptide(L)'
;MRGPSRVAHDKEGARLNTRVKRLVLPLGGALVATTMIGAPLASAAQAAPAPDVKSSSLTSSGNAKAIAGYWTSSKLKSAKSYLSDSTVSAKLTKTGAAKAAADGKPGTIAPTGEGGKSAGKSKNLNLPITVGKVFFVDGKGQERWCSGTSVQSKYRNLVATAGHCVYDTDTNKPFDNFVFIPGYYQGKAPWGIYVGAKVNTHDDFTVFEDYDYDYAFVNVYDGVKQQAEKEVDYKTYKAHVDKGGAGREDARSVDHKTYDEWTKKGGLGKAEGIDKEDEVGPQYKGAFAVAVETGKAAWEKTSGNVYGLHDDKVTSGSRVLDQADWPKSGSKLEPRVEHVTKTEYDAYKGPGHKQIDSRGNFTITRYFVVKYIAKTSSAKYTIFRYYITFVTSAGRLGDNVGGQGFTWNQKLGKKVFTFGYPTAAHPDGNKPYSGHTMKWCYGTTGAAPVVPAYKAEEHQAIKCAFTPGASGGPFLLQYKSSKRTGYLNGVVSLTVDSDKNNRYDRVTTPYFNGETYGIYKHAANLWTGKLPG
;
A
#
# COMPACT_ATOMS: atom_id res chain seq x y z
N MET A 1 14.08 43.30 63.61
CA MET A 1 15.26 42.83 64.37
C MET A 1 15.58 41.39 63.97
N ARG A 2 16.84 40.94 64.17
CA ARG A 2 17.39 39.55 64.15
C ARG A 2 16.50 38.39 63.63
N GLY A 3 16.94 37.68 62.58
CA GLY A 3 16.53 36.28 62.25
C GLY A 3 17.46 35.26 62.93
N PRO A 4 17.91 34.15 62.28
CA PRO A 4 17.45 33.51 61.02
C PRO A 4 17.46 31.94 61.04
N SER A 5 16.93 31.28 60.01
CA SER A 5 17.26 29.91 59.50
C SER A 5 16.23 29.51 58.41
N ARG A 6 16.45 28.69 57.36
CA ARG A 6 17.55 27.92 56.69
C ARG A 6 16.91 27.41 55.35
N VAL A 7 17.54 26.97 54.25
CA VAL A 7 18.92 26.82 53.70
C VAL A 7 18.70 26.63 52.17
N ALA A 8 19.36 27.37 51.25
CA ALA A 8 20.69 27.13 50.65
C ALA A 8 20.86 25.73 49.98
N HIS A 9 21.48 25.56 48.80
CA HIS A 9 21.94 26.50 47.76
C HIS A 9 22.02 25.76 46.40
N ASP A 10 22.38 26.47 45.34
CA ASP A 10 22.46 26.05 43.94
C ASP A 10 23.37 24.84 43.63
N LYS A 11 23.17 24.27 42.43
CA LYS A 11 24.28 24.22 41.46
C LYS A 11 23.85 24.15 39.99
N GLU A 12 24.56 24.92 39.19
CA GLU A 12 24.51 24.98 37.72
C GLU A 12 25.31 23.81 37.10
N GLY A 13 24.96 23.40 35.86
CA GLY A 13 25.67 22.33 35.15
C GLY A 13 25.28 22.20 33.68
N ALA A 14 26.26 22.28 32.77
CA ALA A 14 26.05 22.33 31.33
C ALA A 14 26.01 20.95 30.64
N ARG A 15 25.54 20.93 29.37
CA ARG A 15 25.42 19.74 28.51
C ARG A 15 26.78 19.19 28.07
N LEU A 16 26.86 17.88 27.81
CA LEU A 16 27.87 17.30 26.91
C LEU A 16 27.35 16.07 26.17
N ASN A 17 27.76 15.92 24.90
CA ASN A 17 27.44 14.77 24.05
C ASN A 17 28.41 13.61 24.30
N THR A 18 27.94 12.37 24.23
CA THR A 18 28.80 11.18 24.29
C THR A 18 28.81 10.44 22.94
N ARG A 19 29.93 10.52 22.21
CA ARG A 19 30.27 9.56 21.14
C ARG A 19 31.33 8.60 21.68
N VAL A 20 31.01 7.31 21.81
CA VAL A 20 31.99 6.29 22.21
C VAL A 20 32.68 5.72 20.98
N LYS A 21 34.01 5.88 20.89
CA LYS A 21 34.85 5.14 19.92
C LYS A 21 35.09 3.72 20.45
N ARG A 22 34.99 2.70 19.60
CA ARG A 22 35.50 1.35 19.92
C ARG A 22 37.02 1.35 19.83
N LEU A 23 37.71 0.87 20.87
CA LEU A 23 39.12 0.51 20.77
C LEU A 23 39.26 -0.87 20.08
N VAL A 24 40.39 -1.06 19.40
CA VAL A 24 40.88 -2.36 18.94
C VAL A 24 42.20 -2.63 19.66
N LEU A 25 42.34 -3.82 20.25
CA LEU A 25 43.57 -4.27 20.90
C LEU A 25 44.29 -5.28 20.01
N PRO A 26 45.50 -5.00 19.53
CA PRO A 26 46.40 -6.01 19.00
C PRO A 26 47.21 -6.61 20.16
N LEU A 27 47.11 -7.92 20.35
CA LEU A 27 48.06 -8.72 21.12
C LEU A 27 48.60 -9.82 20.21
N GLY A 28 49.92 -10.00 20.20
CA GLY A 28 50.58 -11.01 19.39
C GLY A 28 51.80 -11.58 20.11
N GLY A 29 52.26 -12.73 19.62
CA GLY A 29 53.55 -13.31 20.00
C GLY A 29 53.49 -14.43 21.05
N ALA A 30 53.39 -15.67 20.57
CA ALA A 30 54.04 -16.82 21.20
C ALA A 30 54.29 -17.89 20.12
N LEU A 31 55.55 -18.28 19.91
CA LEU A 31 55.93 -19.41 19.06
C LEU A 31 56.28 -20.60 19.96
N VAL A 32 55.55 -21.71 19.82
CA VAL A 32 55.96 -23.03 20.30
C VAL A 32 55.60 -24.04 19.23
N ALA A 33 56.53 -24.90 18.85
CA ALA A 33 56.31 -25.96 17.87
C ALA A 33 56.69 -27.31 18.49
N THR A 34 55.82 -28.33 18.39
CA THR A 34 56.16 -29.71 18.01
C THR A 34 54.93 -30.64 18.03
N THR A 35 55.08 -31.77 17.32
CA THR A 35 54.16 -32.94 17.24
C THR A 35 52.86 -32.74 16.47
N MET A 36 52.53 -33.72 15.63
CA MET A 36 51.30 -33.76 14.83
C MET A 36 50.33 -34.81 15.37
N ILE A 37 49.07 -34.43 15.58
CA ILE A 37 47.93 -35.35 15.56
C ILE A 37 46.90 -34.76 14.61
N GLY A 38 46.54 -35.52 13.57
CA GLY A 38 45.64 -35.07 12.51
C GLY A 38 44.17 -35.05 12.93
N ALA A 39 43.77 -34.04 13.69
CA ALA A 39 42.35 -33.69 13.81
C ALA A 39 41.90 -32.96 12.53
N PRO A 40 40.75 -33.31 11.92
CA PRO A 40 40.18 -32.46 10.88
C PRO A 40 39.79 -31.13 11.54
N LEU A 41 40.47 -30.05 11.16
CA LEU A 41 40.01 -28.69 11.45
C LEU A 41 38.66 -28.51 10.76
N ALA A 42 37.59 -28.75 11.49
CA ALA A 42 36.25 -28.37 11.10
C ALA A 42 36.25 -26.86 10.96
N SER A 43 36.45 -26.38 9.72
CA SER A 43 36.35 -24.97 9.38
C SER A 43 35.00 -24.50 9.89
N ALA A 44 35.03 -23.64 10.92
CA ALA A 44 33.82 -23.07 11.48
C ALA A 44 33.10 -22.40 10.32
N ALA A 45 31.93 -22.91 9.96
CA ALA A 45 31.21 -22.42 8.78
C ALA A 45 30.87 -20.96 9.04
N GLN A 46 31.67 -20.05 8.46
CA GLN A 46 31.52 -18.61 8.62
C GLN A 46 30.06 -18.30 8.30
N ALA A 47 29.31 -17.86 9.30
CA ALA A 47 27.91 -17.53 9.11
C ALA A 47 27.88 -16.46 8.03
N ALA A 48 27.29 -16.78 6.87
CA ALA A 48 27.15 -15.83 5.79
C ALA A 48 26.50 -14.56 6.37
N PRO A 49 26.96 -13.35 5.97
CA PRO A 49 26.38 -12.10 6.46
C PRO A 49 24.86 -12.16 6.42
N ALA A 50 24.22 -11.58 7.45
CA ALA A 50 22.79 -11.35 7.35
C ALA A 50 22.53 -10.53 6.07
N PRO A 51 21.56 -10.90 5.22
CA PRO A 51 21.29 -10.13 4.01
C PRO A 51 20.87 -8.71 4.40
N ASP A 52 21.25 -7.72 3.60
CA ASP A 52 20.92 -6.31 3.80
C ASP A 52 19.43 -6.05 3.49
N VAL A 53 18.58 -6.58 4.37
CA VAL A 53 17.13 -6.70 4.19
C VAL A 53 16.37 -5.62 4.95
N LYS A 54 15.76 -4.71 4.20
CA LYS A 54 14.84 -3.71 4.74
C LYS A 54 13.44 -4.28 4.86
N SER A 55 13.14 -4.92 6.00
CA SER A 55 11.78 -5.34 6.35
C SER A 55 10.97 -4.18 6.92
N SER A 56 9.85 -3.83 6.29
CA SER A 56 8.89 -2.83 6.79
C SER A 56 7.48 -3.43 6.94
N SER A 57 6.73 -3.00 7.95
CA SER A 57 5.33 -3.40 8.13
C SER A 57 4.42 -2.59 7.20
N LEU A 58 3.53 -3.26 6.48
CA LEU A 58 2.51 -2.62 5.64
C LEU A 58 1.22 -2.34 6.43
N THR A 59 0.73 -3.32 7.18
CA THR A 59 -0.47 -3.16 8.01
C THR A 59 -0.59 -4.25 9.09
N SER A 60 -1.63 -4.19 9.92
CA SER A 60 -1.97 -5.21 10.93
C SER A 60 -3.02 -6.21 10.37
N SER A 61 -3.11 -7.40 10.95
CA SER A 61 -4.15 -8.38 10.56
C SER A 61 -5.56 -7.89 10.86
N GLY A 62 -5.72 -6.98 11.85
CA GLY A 62 -6.98 -6.32 12.17
C GLY A 62 -7.50 -5.41 11.05
N ASN A 63 -6.57 -4.77 10.32
CA ASN A 63 -6.91 -3.77 9.30
C ASN A 63 -7.06 -4.39 7.90
N ALA A 64 -6.57 -5.62 7.70
CA ALA A 64 -6.55 -6.29 6.40
C ALA A 64 -7.95 -6.46 5.78
N LYS A 65 -8.98 -6.80 6.57
CA LYS A 65 -10.37 -6.85 6.06
C LYS A 65 -10.82 -5.49 5.52
N ALA A 66 -10.56 -4.41 6.24
CA ALA A 66 -10.89 -3.04 5.81
C ALA A 66 -10.12 -2.61 4.55
N ILE A 67 -8.81 -2.89 4.48
CA ILE A 67 -7.97 -2.58 3.30
C ILE A 67 -8.40 -3.39 2.07
N ALA A 68 -8.77 -4.65 2.24
CA ALA A 68 -9.36 -5.43 1.15
C ALA A 68 -10.74 -4.86 0.74
N GLY A 69 -11.51 -4.31 1.68
CA GLY A 69 -12.77 -3.61 1.44
C GLY A 69 -12.62 -2.30 0.65
N TYR A 70 -11.57 -1.52 0.94
CA TYR A 70 -11.25 -0.27 0.25
C TYR A 70 -11.10 -0.47 -1.25
N TRP A 71 -10.52 -1.59 -1.70
CA TRP A 71 -10.32 -1.91 -3.11
C TRP A 71 -11.59 -2.43 -3.80
N THR A 72 -12.61 -1.58 -3.90
CA THR A 72 -13.86 -1.90 -4.61
C THR A 72 -13.61 -2.16 -6.10
N SER A 73 -14.53 -2.87 -6.78
CA SER A 73 -14.44 -3.09 -8.23
C SER A 73 -14.43 -1.78 -9.06
N SER A 74 -14.85 -0.65 -8.47
CA SER A 74 -14.75 0.68 -9.09
C SER A 74 -13.34 1.26 -8.92
N LYS A 75 -12.84 1.33 -7.67
CA LYS A 75 -11.46 1.80 -7.35
C LYS A 75 -10.41 0.99 -8.12
N LEU A 76 -10.59 -0.34 -8.19
CA LEU A 76 -9.77 -1.26 -8.98
C LEU A 76 -9.80 -1.05 -10.51
N LYS A 77 -10.70 -0.20 -11.04
CA LYS A 77 -10.76 0.22 -12.46
C LYS A 77 -10.29 1.67 -12.65
N SER A 78 -10.55 2.57 -11.71
CA SER A 78 -10.09 3.98 -11.75
C SER A 78 -8.61 4.13 -11.43
N ALA A 79 -8.04 3.24 -10.61
CA ALA A 79 -6.63 3.24 -10.26
C ALA A 79 -5.74 3.32 -11.51
N LYS A 80 -4.77 4.23 -11.46
CA LYS A 80 -3.83 4.49 -12.56
C LYS A 80 -2.62 3.58 -12.43
N SER A 81 -1.87 3.38 -13.51
CA SER A 81 -0.53 2.81 -13.36
C SER A 81 0.25 3.67 -12.37
N TYR A 82 1.06 3.03 -11.52
CA TYR A 82 2.24 3.73 -11.08
C TYR A 82 3.13 3.92 -12.31
N LEU A 83 3.38 5.18 -12.60
CA LEU A 83 4.42 5.63 -13.51
C LEU A 83 5.38 6.32 -12.57
N SER A 84 6.62 5.86 -12.53
CA SER A 84 7.67 6.53 -11.80
C SER A 84 7.96 7.85 -12.53
N ASP A 85 7.25 8.91 -12.15
CA ASP A 85 7.57 10.31 -12.49
C ASP A 85 8.84 10.75 -11.73
N SER A 86 9.82 9.85 -11.64
CA SER A 86 11.05 9.97 -10.87
C SER A 86 12.00 10.90 -11.62
N THR A 87 11.80 12.19 -11.39
CA THR A 87 12.90 13.16 -11.40
C THR A 87 14.03 12.59 -10.55
N VAL A 88 15.14 12.21 -11.19
CA VAL A 88 16.33 11.62 -10.59
C VAL A 88 16.69 12.32 -9.28
N SER A 89 16.65 11.61 -8.16
CA SER A 89 16.98 12.24 -6.88
C SER A 89 18.48 12.49 -6.76
N ALA A 90 18.85 13.55 -6.05
CA ALA A 90 20.25 13.92 -5.84
C ALA A 90 20.98 13.02 -4.81
N LYS A 91 20.41 11.87 -4.41
CA LYS A 91 20.99 10.96 -3.39
C LYS A 91 22.08 10.04 -3.95
N LEU A 92 22.16 9.86 -5.27
CA LEU A 92 23.05 8.92 -5.95
C LEU A 92 24.54 9.16 -5.62
N THR A 93 25.06 8.40 -4.65
CA THR A 93 26.42 8.57 -4.11
C THR A 93 27.21 7.25 -3.98
N LYS A 94 26.89 6.25 -4.81
CA LYS A 94 27.76 5.08 -5.10
C LYS A 94 28.25 5.10 -6.55
N THR A 95 29.37 5.78 -6.78
CA THR A 95 30.06 5.79 -8.08
C THR A 95 30.80 4.47 -8.32
N GLY A 96 30.46 3.77 -9.40
CA GLY A 96 31.11 2.52 -9.79
C GLY A 96 30.16 1.57 -10.49
N ALA A 97 30.35 1.39 -11.80
CA ALA A 97 29.61 0.44 -12.60
C ALA A 97 30.24 -0.96 -12.46
N ALA A 98 29.70 -1.74 -11.53
CA ALA A 98 29.83 -3.19 -11.58
C ALA A 98 29.07 -3.74 -12.81
N LYS A 99 29.36 -4.98 -13.20
CA LYS A 99 28.60 -5.71 -14.22
C LYS A 99 27.84 -6.83 -13.53
N ALA A 100 26.52 -6.91 -13.78
CA ALA A 100 25.61 -8.02 -13.47
C ALA A 100 26.30 -9.28 -12.92
N ALA A 101 26.62 -9.29 -11.63
CA ALA A 101 27.58 -10.22 -11.06
C ALA A 101 26.91 -11.39 -10.34
N ALA A 102 27.30 -12.61 -10.71
CA ALA A 102 27.02 -13.77 -9.89
C ALA A 102 28.03 -13.84 -8.73
N ASP A 103 27.56 -13.56 -7.50
CA ASP A 103 28.37 -13.66 -6.27
C ASP A 103 28.71 -15.10 -5.86
N GLY A 104 28.14 -16.09 -6.56
CA GLY A 104 28.29 -17.49 -6.23
C GLY A 104 27.71 -18.43 -7.29
N LYS A 105 27.46 -19.68 -6.90
CA LYS A 105 26.96 -20.71 -7.82
C LYS A 105 25.48 -20.44 -8.20
N PRO A 106 25.07 -20.74 -9.46
CA PRO A 106 23.66 -20.67 -9.88
C PRO A 106 22.78 -21.58 -9.02
N GLY A 107 21.65 -21.09 -8.53
CA GLY A 107 20.73 -21.84 -7.67
C GLY A 107 19.27 -21.77 -8.09
N THR A 108 18.46 -22.74 -7.65
CA THR A 108 17.04 -22.88 -7.98
C THR A 108 16.20 -23.33 -6.78
N ILE A 109 14.95 -22.87 -6.70
CA ILE A 109 13.88 -23.41 -5.86
C ILE A 109 12.72 -23.80 -6.77
N ALA A 110 12.20 -25.03 -6.60
CA ALA A 110 11.14 -25.56 -7.46
C ALA A 110 9.80 -24.79 -7.30
N PRO A 111 9.05 -24.54 -8.40
CA PRO A 111 7.70 -23.97 -8.31
C PRO A 111 6.72 -24.90 -7.58
N THR A 112 5.78 -24.30 -6.85
CA THR A 112 4.57 -24.96 -6.35
C THR A 112 3.45 -24.80 -7.36
N GLY A 113 2.98 -25.90 -7.96
CA GLY A 113 1.93 -25.87 -8.99
C GLY A 113 0.54 -25.48 -8.48
N GLU A 114 -0.36 -25.18 -9.42
CA GLU A 114 -1.81 -24.99 -9.20
C GLU A 114 -2.42 -26.25 -8.54
N GLY A 115 -3.28 -26.07 -7.54
CA GLY A 115 -3.87 -27.17 -6.76
C GLY A 115 -4.78 -28.07 -7.60
N GLY A 116 -4.34 -29.29 -7.88
CA GLY A 116 -5.19 -30.38 -8.37
C GLY A 116 -5.70 -30.29 -9.81
N LYS A 117 -5.24 -29.32 -10.63
CA LYS A 117 -5.70 -29.16 -12.02
C LYS A 117 -4.55 -29.18 -13.03
N SER A 118 -4.48 -30.26 -13.80
CA SER A 118 -3.61 -30.35 -14.98
C SER A 118 -4.21 -29.53 -16.11
N ALA A 119 -3.49 -28.51 -16.61
CA ALA A 119 -3.93 -27.80 -17.81
C ALA A 119 -3.71 -28.69 -19.05
N GLY A 120 -4.74 -28.81 -19.89
CA GLY A 120 -4.70 -29.64 -21.10
C GLY A 120 -3.59 -29.25 -22.09
N LYS A 121 -3.35 -30.09 -23.10
CA LYS A 121 -2.34 -29.92 -24.16
C LYS A 121 -2.67 -28.76 -25.13
N SER A 122 -2.70 -27.54 -24.60
CA SER A 122 -2.86 -26.31 -25.37
C SER A 122 -1.64 -26.05 -26.25
N LYS A 123 -1.86 -25.71 -27.52
CA LYS A 123 -0.84 -25.14 -28.42
C LYS A 123 -0.57 -23.65 -28.13
N ASN A 124 -1.46 -22.99 -27.39
CA ASN A 124 -1.38 -21.56 -27.09
C ASN A 124 -0.67 -21.31 -25.74
N LEU A 125 -0.05 -20.14 -25.59
CA LEU A 125 0.54 -19.71 -24.32
C LEU A 125 -0.58 -19.47 -23.28
N ASN A 126 -0.73 -20.40 -22.35
CA ASN A 126 -1.56 -20.19 -21.17
C ASN A 126 -0.88 -19.15 -20.26
N LEU A 127 -1.60 -18.07 -19.93
CA LEU A 127 -1.12 -17.06 -18.98
C LEU A 127 -1.06 -17.62 -17.54
N PRO A 128 -0.08 -17.20 -16.73
CA PRO A 128 0.09 -17.68 -15.37
C PRO A 128 -0.92 -17.05 -14.40
N ILE A 129 -1.72 -17.88 -13.72
CA ILE A 129 -2.64 -17.40 -12.68
C ILE A 129 -1.93 -16.90 -11.41
N THR A 130 -0.63 -17.24 -11.23
CA THR A 130 0.19 -16.65 -10.16
C THR A 130 0.42 -15.16 -10.37
N VAL A 131 0.31 -14.66 -11.60
CA VAL A 131 0.59 -13.26 -11.96
C VAL A 131 -0.70 -12.45 -11.89
N GLY A 132 -0.58 -11.22 -11.45
CA GLY A 132 -1.69 -10.30 -11.31
C GLY A 132 -1.22 -8.86 -11.19
N LYS A 133 -2.10 -8.02 -10.66
CA LYS A 133 -1.75 -6.65 -10.28
C LYS A 133 -1.51 -6.54 -8.79
N VAL A 134 -0.58 -5.67 -8.42
CA VAL A 134 -0.51 -5.09 -7.08
C VAL A 134 -1.18 -3.72 -7.13
N PHE A 135 -1.99 -3.38 -6.14
CA PHE A 135 -2.66 -2.08 -6.00
C PHE A 135 -2.25 -1.46 -4.67
N PHE A 136 -2.05 -0.15 -4.65
CA PHE A 136 -1.61 0.61 -3.47
C PHE A 136 -2.04 2.08 -3.59
N VAL A 137 -1.90 2.84 -2.50
CA VAL A 137 -2.05 4.30 -2.49
C VAL A 137 -0.66 4.91 -2.36
N ASP A 138 -0.28 5.76 -3.32
CA ASP A 138 1.04 6.42 -3.30
C ASP A 138 1.13 7.53 -2.25
N GLY A 139 2.34 8.02 -1.94
CA GLY A 139 2.55 9.12 -0.99
C GLY A 139 1.86 10.45 -1.34
N LYS A 140 1.24 10.55 -2.53
CA LYS A 140 0.44 11.69 -3.01
C LYS A 140 -1.07 11.43 -2.88
N GLY A 141 -1.48 10.33 -2.24
CA GLY A 141 -2.87 9.95 -2.00
C GLY A 141 -3.58 9.33 -3.21
N GLN A 142 -2.86 8.90 -4.24
CA GLN A 142 -3.44 8.46 -5.50
C GLN A 142 -3.54 6.93 -5.57
N GLU A 143 -4.64 6.42 -6.14
CA GLU A 143 -4.83 4.99 -6.40
C GLU A 143 -3.93 4.52 -7.54
N ARG A 144 -2.98 3.64 -7.22
CA ARG A 144 -1.94 3.16 -8.13
C ARG A 144 -1.94 1.64 -8.27
N TRP A 145 -1.34 1.15 -9.34
CA TRP A 145 -1.03 -0.25 -9.52
C TRP A 145 0.25 -0.52 -10.30
N CYS A 146 0.85 -1.67 -10.01
CA CYS A 146 1.89 -2.33 -10.80
C CYS A 146 1.47 -3.78 -11.10
N SER A 147 2.37 -4.56 -11.68
CA SER A 147 2.26 -6.03 -11.82
C SER A 147 2.97 -6.75 -10.66
N GLY A 148 2.69 -8.05 -10.48
CA GLY A 148 3.37 -8.90 -9.49
C GLY A 148 3.04 -10.38 -9.65
N THR A 149 3.76 -11.26 -8.95
CA THR A 149 3.48 -12.71 -8.95
C THR A 149 3.55 -13.35 -7.57
N SER A 150 2.69 -14.35 -7.32
CA SER A 150 2.91 -15.34 -6.26
C SER A 150 4.22 -16.13 -6.51
N VAL A 151 4.98 -16.36 -5.44
CA VAL A 151 6.25 -17.11 -5.43
C VAL A 151 6.18 -18.22 -4.36
N GLN A 152 6.89 -19.32 -4.60
CA GLN A 152 7.07 -20.39 -3.61
C GLN A 152 7.54 -19.81 -2.27
N SER A 153 6.93 -20.30 -1.18
CA SER A 153 7.24 -19.86 0.19
C SER A 153 6.72 -20.89 1.19
N LYS A 154 7.34 -20.97 2.38
CA LYS A 154 6.99 -21.93 3.44
C LYS A 154 5.53 -21.81 3.87
N TYR A 155 5.02 -20.58 3.96
CA TYR A 155 3.66 -20.28 4.40
C TYR A 155 2.70 -19.94 3.25
N ARG A 156 3.12 -20.11 1.98
CA ARG A 156 2.29 -19.92 0.79
C ARG A 156 1.68 -18.51 0.69
N ASN A 157 2.46 -17.51 1.09
CA ASN A 157 2.02 -16.15 1.39
C ASN A 157 2.95 -15.07 0.80
N LEU A 158 3.72 -15.38 -0.25
CA LEU A 158 4.76 -14.50 -0.79
C LEU A 158 4.44 -14.00 -2.21
N VAL A 159 4.62 -12.70 -2.42
CA VAL A 159 4.48 -12.01 -3.71
C VAL A 159 5.82 -11.35 -4.06
N ALA A 160 6.26 -11.45 -5.30
CA ALA A 160 7.34 -10.64 -5.85
C ALA A 160 6.81 -9.52 -6.76
N THR A 161 7.42 -8.35 -6.66
CA THR A 161 7.19 -7.15 -7.48
C THR A 161 8.44 -6.27 -7.46
N ALA A 162 8.41 -5.07 -8.07
CA ALA A 162 9.54 -4.12 -8.05
C ALA A 162 9.58 -3.32 -6.73
N GLY A 163 10.73 -2.79 -6.35
CA GLY A 163 10.91 -1.95 -5.16
C GLY A 163 10.09 -0.66 -5.24
N HIS A 164 10.13 0.02 -6.39
CA HIS A 164 9.35 1.23 -6.67
C HIS A 164 7.83 0.99 -6.74
N CYS A 165 7.37 -0.27 -6.67
CA CYS A 165 5.95 -0.63 -6.62
C CYS A 165 5.44 -0.94 -5.20
N VAL A 166 6.29 -0.79 -4.18
CA VAL A 166 5.96 -1.04 -2.76
C VAL A 166 6.49 0.04 -1.82
N TYR A 167 7.47 0.83 -2.23
CA TYR A 167 8.20 1.76 -1.36
C TYR A 167 8.35 3.14 -2.01
N ASP A 168 8.10 4.16 -1.20
CA ASP A 168 8.33 5.58 -1.47
C ASP A 168 9.71 5.95 -0.94
N THR A 169 10.65 6.24 -1.85
CA THR A 169 12.02 6.63 -1.49
C THR A 169 12.13 8.11 -1.13
N ASP A 170 11.21 8.97 -1.58
CA ASP A 170 11.12 10.38 -1.18
C ASP A 170 10.73 10.49 0.30
N THR A 171 9.69 9.76 0.71
CA THR A 171 9.17 9.79 2.09
C THR A 171 9.71 8.68 3.00
N ASN A 172 10.56 7.79 2.45
CA ASN A 172 11.26 6.67 3.09
C ASN A 172 10.32 5.70 3.83
N LYS A 173 9.25 5.26 3.13
CA LYS A 173 8.12 4.49 3.69
C LYS A 173 7.55 3.49 2.68
N PRO A 174 6.95 2.39 3.14
CA PRO A 174 6.12 1.56 2.27
C PRO A 174 4.82 2.27 1.89
N PHE A 175 4.25 1.95 0.73
CA PHE A 175 2.97 2.50 0.27
C PHE A 175 1.76 1.98 1.07
N ASP A 176 0.72 2.83 1.15
CA ASP A 176 -0.51 2.55 1.88
C ASP A 176 -1.41 1.55 1.14
N ASN A 177 -2.27 0.86 1.88
CA ASN A 177 -3.32 -0.03 1.36
C ASN A 177 -2.87 -1.13 0.38
N PHE A 178 -1.61 -1.57 0.44
CA PHE A 178 -1.08 -2.55 -0.53
C PHE A 178 -1.88 -3.86 -0.57
N VAL A 179 -2.35 -4.25 -1.75
CA VAL A 179 -2.97 -5.56 -2.03
C VAL A 179 -2.43 -6.19 -3.31
N PHE A 180 -2.33 -7.52 -3.33
CA PHE A 180 -2.11 -8.30 -4.54
C PHE A 180 -3.40 -8.99 -5.00
N ILE A 181 -3.67 -8.95 -6.30
CA ILE A 181 -4.83 -9.60 -6.93
C ILE A 181 -4.34 -10.49 -8.09
N PRO A 182 -4.05 -11.78 -7.83
CA PRO A 182 -3.65 -12.72 -8.87
C PRO A 182 -4.79 -12.96 -9.87
N GLY A 183 -4.44 -13.09 -11.16
CA GLY A 183 -5.41 -13.23 -12.25
C GLY A 183 -6.34 -12.03 -12.44
N TYR A 184 -5.96 -10.83 -11.97
CA TYR A 184 -6.76 -9.61 -12.11
C TYR A 184 -7.22 -9.35 -13.56
N TYR A 185 -8.50 -8.99 -13.72
CA TYR A 185 -9.07 -8.53 -14.99
C TYR A 185 -10.25 -7.57 -14.74
N GLN A 186 -10.19 -6.35 -15.28
CA GLN A 186 -11.29 -5.36 -15.29
C GLN A 186 -12.05 -5.22 -13.94
N GLY A 187 -11.33 -4.99 -12.85
CA GLY A 187 -11.91 -4.85 -11.50
C GLY A 187 -12.45 -6.14 -10.87
N LYS A 188 -12.11 -7.32 -11.41
CA LYS A 188 -12.42 -8.64 -10.83
C LYS A 188 -11.21 -9.21 -10.10
N ALA A 189 -11.46 -9.79 -8.92
CA ALA A 189 -10.47 -10.49 -8.10
C ALA A 189 -10.82 -12.00 -8.00
N PRO A 190 -10.71 -12.78 -9.10
CA PRO A 190 -11.27 -14.14 -9.17
C PRO A 190 -10.68 -15.11 -8.12
N TRP A 191 -9.42 -14.91 -7.77
CA TRP A 191 -8.68 -15.72 -6.80
C TRP A 191 -8.61 -15.08 -5.40
N GLY A 192 -9.34 -13.98 -5.16
CA GLY A 192 -9.31 -13.20 -3.93
C GLY A 192 -8.37 -11.98 -3.98
N ILE A 193 -8.50 -11.12 -2.97
CA ILE A 193 -7.66 -9.95 -2.70
C ILE A 193 -6.75 -10.30 -1.51
N TYR A 194 -5.44 -10.15 -1.67
CA TYR A 194 -4.43 -10.53 -0.67
C TYR A 194 -3.70 -9.30 -0.15
N VAL A 195 -3.97 -8.92 1.10
CA VAL A 195 -3.42 -7.68 1.68
C VAL A 195 -1.99 -7.89 2.12
N GLY A 196 -1.11 -6.95 1.78
CA GLY A 196 0.29 -6.97 2.21
C GLY A 196 0.42 -6.73 3.71
N ALA A 197 1.13 -7.62 4.40
CA ALA A 197 1.43 -7.55 5.82
C ALA A 197 2.81 -6.94 6.08
N LYS A 198 3.82 -7.39 5.33
CA LYS A 198 5.20 -6.91 5.40
C LYS A 198 5.82 -6.86 4.00
N VAL A 199 6.63 -5.85 3.74
CA VAL A 199 7.51 -5.76 2.58
C VAL A 199 8.95 -6.03 3.01
N ASN A 200 9.72 -6.67 2.15
CA ASN A 200 11.16 -6.88 2.30
C ASN A 200 11.86 -6.46 0.99
N THR A 201 12.65 -5.40 1.05
CA THR A 201 13.48 -4.87 -0.05
C THR A 201 14.96 -4.96 0.33
N HIS A 202 15.87 -4.65 -0.60
CA HIS A 202 17.27 -4.40 -0.26
C HIS A 202 17.42 -3.04 0.44
N ASP A 203 18.37 -2.91 1.38
CA ASP A 203 18.61 -1.62 2.03
C ASP A 203 19.11 -0.56 1.03
N ASP A 204 20.02 -0.90 0.10
CA ASP A 204 20.55 0.05 -0.88
C ASP A 204 19.46 0.70 -1.75
N PHE A 205 18.43 -0.04 -2.16
CA PHE A 205 17.28 0.53 -2.88
C PHE A 205 16.56 1.59 -2.02
N THR A 206 16.39 1.35 -0.72
CA THR A 206 15.68 2.28 0.18
C THR A 206 16.53 3.44 0.69
N VAL A 207 17.87 3.32 0.64
CA VAL A 207 18.82 4.30 1.21
C VAL A 207 19.47 5.15 0.12
N PHE A 208 19.90 4.54 -0.98
CA PHE A 208 20.63 5.20 -2.07
C PHE A 208 19.83 5.32 -3.36
N GLU A 209 18.64 4.73 -3.44
CA GLU A 209 17.80 4.68 -4.65
C GLU A 209 18.48 3.95 -5.81
N ASP A 210 19.22 2.91 -5.47
CA ASP A 210 19.97 2.06 -6.40
C ASP A 210 19.02 1.05 -7.08
N TYR A 211 18.67 1.29 -8.35
CA TYR A 211 17.68 0.44 -9.05
C TYR A 211 18.21 -0.94 -9.42
N ASP A 212 19.52 -1.20 -9.39
CA ASP A 212 20.02 -2.58 -9.51
C ASP A 212 19.49 -3.51 -8.39
N TYR A 213 18.90 -2.92 -7.35
CA TYR A 213 18.16 -3.59 -6.27
C TYR A 213 16.64 -3.29 -6.25
N ASP A 214 16.04 -2.85 -7.37
CA ASP A 214 14.61 -2.54 -7.54
C ASP A 214 13.71 -3.80 -7.57
N TYR A 215 13.75 -4.57 -6.50
CA TYR A 215 12.93 -5.75 -6.27
C TYR A 215 12.40 -5.81 -4.84
N ALA A 216 11.23 -6.42 -4.68
CA ALA A 216 10.56 -6.55 -3.40
C ALA A 216 9.87 -7.91 -3.24
N PHE A 217 9.95 -8.43 -2.01
CA PHE A 217 9.23 -9.62 -1.58
C PHE A 217 8.21 -9.24 -0.50
N VAL A 218 6.93 -9.22 -0.86
CA VAL A 218 5.82 -8.87 0.03
C VAL A 218 5.20 -10.14 0.59
N ASN A 219 5.16 -10.24 1.91
CA ASN A 219 4.36 -11.24 2.60
C ASN A 219 2.92 -10.72 2.75
N VAL A 220 1.95 -11.52 2.33
CA VAL A 220 0.51 -11.20 2.41
C VAL A 220 -0.21 -11.97 3.51
N TYR A 221 -1.37 -11.49 3.94
CA TYR A 221 -2.34 -12.27 4.71
C TYR A 221 -3.06 -13.30 3.84
N ASP A 222 -3.85 -14.18 4.47
CA ASP A 222 -4.86 -14.98 3.75
C ASP A 222 -5.76 -14.05 2.92
N GLY A 223 -6.10 -14.48 1.71
CA GLY A 223 -6.92 -13.68 0.81
C GLY A 223 -8.37 -13.63 1.24
N VAL A 224 -9.09 -12.62 0.77
CA VAL A 224 -10.55 -12.51 0.93
C VAL A 224 -11.27 -12.31 -0.39
N LYS A 225 -12.53 -12.76 -0.47
CA LYS A 225 -13.47 -12.49 -1.56
C LYS A 225 -14.53 -11.52 -1.04
N GLN A 226 -14.59 -10.33 -1.65
CA GLN A 226 -15.69 -9.38 -1.47
C GLN A 226 -16.99 -9.97 -2.00
N GLN A 227 -18.09 -9.70 -1.31
CA GLN A 227 -19.45 -9.74 -1.87
C GLN A 227 -19.81 -8.37 -2.44
N ALA A 228 -21.04 -8.17 -2.91
CA ALA A 228 -21.51 -6.85 -3.31
C ALA A 228 -21.55 -5.88 -2.12
N GLU A 229 -21.31 -4.59 -2.38
CA GLU A 229 -21.51 -3.54 -1.38
C GLU A 229 -23.00 -3.42 -1.03
N LYS A 230 -23.32 -3.15 0.24
CA LYS A 230 -24.66 -2.81 0.71
C LYS A 230 -24.66 -1.42 1.34
N GLU A 231 -25.52 -0.53 0.83
CA GLU A 231 -25.80 0.76 1.45
C GLU A 231 -26.56 0.55 2.78
N VAL A 232 -26.13 1.23 3.84
CA VAL A 232 -26.68 1.09 5.20
C VAL A 232 -26.68 2.43 5.93
N ASP A 233 -27.39 2.49 7.07
CA ASP A 233 -27.32 3.64 7.97
C ASP A 233 -25.96 3.73 8.71
N TYR A 234 -25.67 4.90 9.27
CA TYR A 234 -24.39 5.14 9.96
C TYR A 234 -24.14 4.23 11.17
N LYS A 235 -25.19 3.88 11.93
CA LYS A 235 -25.06 3.04 13.13
C LYS A 235 -24.70 1.59 12.74
N THR A 236 -25.33 1.07 11.69
CA THR A 236 -24.98 -0.23 11.09
C THR A 236 -23.57 -0.23 10.48
N TYR A 237 -23.21 0.82 9.74
CA TYR A 237 -21.85 1.00 9.20
C TYR A 237 -20.80 1.01 10.32
N LYS A 238 -20.96 1.88 11.33
CA LYS A 238 -20.03 1.99 12.44
C LYS A 238 -19.93 0.67 13.21
N ALA A 239 -21.05 0.02 13.52
CA ALA A 239 -21.04 -1.29 14.20
C ALA A 239 -20.39 -2.43 13.37
N HIS A 240 -20.22 -2.26 12.06
CA HIS A 240 -19.49 -3.17 11.19
C HIS A 240 -17.98 -2.87 11.19
N VAL A 241 -17.59 -1.61 10.96
CA VAL A 241 -16.16 -1.22 10.91
C VAL A 241 -15.51 -1.24 12.30
N ASP A 242 -16.25 -0.93 13.37
CA ASP A 242 -15.85 -1.14 14.78
C ASP A 242 -15.61 -2.63 15.13
N LYS A 243 -15.91 -3.58 14.23
CA LYS A 243 -15.57 -5.01 14.35
C LYS A 243 -14.46 -5.46 13.38
N GLY A 244 -13.80 -4.53 12.70
CA GLY A 244 -12.83 -4.84 11.64
C GLY A 244 -13.50 -5.27 10.34
N GLY A 245 -14.79 -4.95 10.16
CA GLY A 245 -15.51 -5.17 8.91
C GLY A 245 -15.06 -4.21 7.81
N ALA A 246 -15.39 -4.55 6.56
CA ALA A 246 -15.08 -3.74 5.39
C ALA A 246 -16.21 -2.75 5.10
N GLY A 247 -15.88 -1.49 4.91
CA GLY A 247 -16.85 -0.48 4.50
C GLY A 247 -16.19 0.83 4.08
N ARG A 248 -16.98 1.73 3.49
CA ARG A 248 -16.56 3.08 3.08
C ARG A 248 -17.66 4.10 3.32
N GLU A 249 -17.24 5.34 3.57
CA GLU A 249 -18.07 6.53 3.48
C GLU A 249 -18.02 7.07 2.03
N ASP A 250 -19.03 7.83 1.63
CA ASP A 250 -19.20 8.37 0.27
C ASP A 250 -19.86 9.75 0.39
N ALA A 251 -19.02 10.79 0.40
CA ALA A 251 -19.42 12.18 0.53
C ALA A 251 -19.73 12.77 -0.85
N ARG A 252 -20.95 13.23 -1.07
CA ARG A 252 -21.41 13.76 -2.37
C ARG A 252 -22.02 15.13 -2.24
N SER A 253 -21.51 16.09 -3.02
CA SER A 253 -22.15 17.39 -3.21
C SER A 253 -23.49 17.23 -3.94
N VAL A 254 -24.52 17.90 -3.46
CA VAL A 254 -25.90 17.79 -3.98
C VAL A 254 -26.65 19.12 -3.91
N ASP A 255 -27.84 19.19 -4.51
CA ASP A 255 -28.77 20.31 -4.30
C ASP A 255 -29.48 20.24 -2.94
N HIS A 256 -30.14 21.34 -2.56
CA HIS A 256 -30.89 21.42 -1.30
C HIS A 256 -31.97 20.33 -1.19
N LYS A 257 -32.71 20.06 -2.27
CA LYS A 257 -33.79 19.06 -2.28
C LYS A 257 -33.28 17.65 -1.97
N THR A 258 -32.12 17.29 -2.52
CA THR A 258 -31.50 15.98 -2.30
C THR A 258 -30.88 15.87 -0.90
N TYR A 259 -30.37 16.98 -0.35
CA TYR A 259 -29.93 17.05 1.05
C TYR A 259 -31.10 16.86 2.01
N ASP A 260 -32.18 17.60 1.79
CA ASP A 260 -33.46 17.45 2.46
C ASP A 260 -33.95 15.99 2.40
N GLU A 261 -34.17 15.43 1.21
CA GLU A 261 -34.59 14.04 1.00
C GLU A 261 -33.65 12.97 1.59
N TRP A 262 -32.40 13.33 1.92
CA TRP A 262 -31.44 12.48 2.65
C TRP A 262 -31.62 12.59 4.17
N THR A 263 -31.73 13.82 4.71
CA THR A 263 -32.03 14.01 6.14
C THR A 263 -33.40 13.45 6.51
N LYS A 264 -34.40 13.52 5.61
CA LYS A 264 -35.72 12.86 5.71
C LYS A 264 -35.71 11.35 5.98
N LYS A 265 -34.53 10.71 5.97
CA LYS A 265 -34.31 9.27 6.22
C LYS A 265 -33.30 9.02 7.35
N GLY A 266 -33.00 10.04 8.18
CA GLY A 266 -31.97 10.00 9.22
C GLY A 266 -30.53 10.07 8.70
N GLY A 267 -30.35 10.39 7.41
CA GLY A 267 -29.04 10.57 6.81
C GLY A 267 -28.41 11.90 7.24
N LEU A 268 -27.13 11.89 7.64
CA LEU A 268 -26.41 13.14 7.93
C LEU A 268 -25.71 13.66 6.66
N GLY A 269 -25.52 14.97 6.63
CA GLY A 269 -24.73 15.70 5.65
C GLY A 269 -24.11 16.95 6.29
N LYS A 270 -23.55 17.84 5.48
CA LYS A 270 -23.16 19.20 5.91
C LYS A 270 -23.56 20.28 4.91
N ALA A 271 -23.70 21.50 5.42
CA ALA A 271 -23.85 22.73 4.66
C ALA A 271 -22.62 23.64 4.87
N GLU A 272 -22.15 24.28 3.80
CA GLU A 272 -20.96 25.15 3.78
C GLU A 272 -21.24 26.42 2.95
N GLY A 273 -20.55 27.52 3.21
CA GLY A 273 -20.75 28.76 2.44
C GLY A 273 -22.10 29.44 2.68
N ILE A 274 -22.60 29.38 3.92
CA ILE A 274 -23.82 30.08 4.36
C ILE A 274 -23.47 31.56 4.60
N ASP A 275 -24.13 32.47 3.91
CA ASP A 275 -24.00 33.92 4.11
C ASP A 275 -24.73 34.39 5.38
N LYS A 276 -24.30 35.52 5.98
CA LYS A 276 -24.85 36.00 7.26
C LYS A 276 -26.32 36.41 7.15
N GLU A 277 -26.69 36.89 5.97
CA GLU A 277 -28.00 37.37 5.57
C GLU A 277 -29.00 36.22 5.32
N ASP A 278 -28.49 34.98 5.28
CA ASP A 278 -29.29 33.76 5.19
C ASP A 278 -29.41 33.04 6.54
N GLU A 279 -28.49 33.23 7.51
CA GLU A 279 -28.60 32.65 8.86
C GLU A 279 -29.68 33.36 9.70
N VAL A 280 -30.56 32.57 10.32
CA VAL A 280 -31.69 33.04 11.14
C VAL A 280 -31.79 32.30 12.46
N GLY A 281 -32.70 32.74 13.33
CA GLY A 281 -33.03 32.02 14.57
C GLY A 281 -33.91 30.78 14.32
N PRO A 282 -33.92 29.78 15.24
CA PRO A 282 -34.74 28.57 15.11
C PRO A 282 -36.24 28.86 14.95
N GLN A 283 -36.74 29.96 15.51
CA GLN A 283 -38.15 30.35 15.48
C GLN A 283 -38.54 31.25 14.29
N TYR A 284 -37.64 31.45 13.31
CA TYR A 284 -37.96 32.24 12.13
C TYR A 284 -38.89 31.43 11.18
N LYS A 285 -39.93 32.08 10.65
CA LYS A 285 -40.93 31.41 9.80
C LYS A 285 -40.30 30.95 8.49
N GLY A 286 -40.24 29.63 8.27
CA GLY A 286 -39.55 29.05 7.11
C GLY A 286 -38.04 28.94 7.29
N ALA A 287 -37.55 28.84 8.53
CA ALA A 287 -36.17 28.46 8.81
C ALA A 287 -35.97 26.95 8.59
N PHE A 288 -34.87 26.57 7.93
CA PHE A 288 -34.47 25.19 7.71
C PHE A 288 -33.25 24.87 8.57
N ALA A 289 -33.25 23.75 9.31
CA ALA A 289 -32.10 23.33 10.11
C ALA A 289 -31.02 22.67 9.23
N VAL A 290 -29.77 23.08 9.39
CA VAL A 290 -28.62 22.55 8.63
C VAL A 290 -27.44 22.22 9.55
N ALA A 291 -26.71 21.15 9.22
CA ALA A 291 -25.53 20.74 9.95
C ALA A 291 -24.26 21.43 9.40
N VAL A 292 -23.48 22.09 10.27
CA VAL A 292 -22.23 22.77 9.89
C VAL A 292 -21.04 22.12 10.62
N GLU A 293 -20.00 21.76 9.86
CA GLU A 293 -18.79 21.09 10.38
C GLU A 293 -17.98 22.07 11.25
N THR A 294 -17.55 21.64 12.44
CA THR A 294 -16.86 22.48 13.43
C THR A 294 -15.70 21.73 14.12
N GLY A 295 -14.84 22.46 14.81
CA GLY A 295 -13.69 21.92 15.52
C GLY A 295 -14.09 21.22 16.83
N LYS A 296 -13.48 20.07 17.14
CA LYS A 296 -13.72 19.29 18.37
C LYS A 296 -13.75 20.16 19.64
N ALA A 297 -12.74 20.99 19.85
CA ALA A 297 -12.62 21.83 21.04
C ALA A 297 -13.67 22.96 21.13
N ALA A 298 -14.31 23.34 20.01
CA ALA A 298 -15.46 24.24 20.01
C ALA A 298 -16.74 23.46 20.31
N TRP A 299 -16.93 22.30 19.65
CA TRP A 299 -18.07 21.40 19.89
C TRP A 299 -18.13 20.97 21.36
N GLU A 300 -17.04 20.46 21.95
CA GLU A 300 -17.00 19.97 23.33
C GLU A 300 -17.44 21.04 24.34
N LYS A 301 -17.00 22.29 24.15
CA LYS A 301 -17.35 23.46 24.99
C LYS A 301 -18.82 23.87 24.94
N THR A 302 -19.57 23.52 23.88
CA THR A 302 -21.01 23.82 23.81
C THR A 302 -21.77 23.02 24.87
N SER A 303 -22.30 23.68 25.89
CA SER A 303 -23.17 23.05 26.88
C SER A 303 -24.55 22.69 26.30
N GLY A 304 -25.10 21.54 26.71
CA GLY A 304 -26.40 21.04 26.29
C GLY A 304 -26.37 19.63 25.69
N ASN A 305 -27.56 19.16 25.30
CA ASN A 305 -27.77 17.84 24.68
C ASN A 305 -27.10 17.74 23.30
N VAL A 306 -26.87 16.49 22.86
CA VAL A 306 -26.55 16.17 21.47
C VAL A 306 -27.85 15.85 20.73
N TYR A 307 -28.06 16.51 19.60
CA TYR A 307 -29.24 16.38 18.76
C TYR A 307 -28.92 15.67 17.44
N GLY A 308 -29.93 15.14 16.76
CA GLY A 308 -29.83 14.72 15.35
C GLY A 308 -30.46 15.74 14.41
N LEU A 309 -30.37 15.48 13.11
CA LEU A 309 -30.99 16.28 12.05
C LEU A 309 -31.77 15.35 11.12
N HIS A 310 -33.04 15.66 10.88
CA HIS A 310 -33.95 14.85 10.08
C HIS A 310 -35.09 15.70 9.50
N ASP A 311 -35.36 15.63 8.19
CA ASP A 311 -36.50 16.34 7.57
C ASP A 311 -36.45 17.85 7.84
N ASP A 312 -35.26 18.45 7.66
CA ASP A 312 -34.89 19.84 8.02
C ASP A 312 -35.26 20.29 9.45
N LYS A 313 -35.62 19.34 10.32
CA LYS A 313 -35.96 19.48 11.73
C LYS A 313 -34.88 18.85 12.60
N VAL A 314 -34.80 19.33 13.84
CA VAL A 314 -33.87 18.80 14.84
C VAL A 314 -34.52 17.59 15.54
N THR A 315 -33.74 16.56 15.87
CA THR A 315 -34.23 15.42 16.67
C THR A 315 -33.54 15.36 18.04
N SER A 316 -34.25 14.86 19.05
CA SER A 316 -33.66 14.44 20.33
C SER A 316 -33.84 12.93 20.47
N GLY A 317 -32.74 12.18 20.31
CA GLY A 317 -32.81 10.75 20.01
C GLY A 317 -33.65 10.51 18.76
N SER A 318 -34.65 9.63 18.86
CA SER A 318 -35.59 9.34 17.77
C SER A 318 -36.80 10.28 17.70
N ARG A 319 -36.97 11.25 18.61
CA ARG A 319 -38.09 12.21 18.58
C ARG A 319 -37.73 13.40 17.69
N VAL A 320 -38.48 13.61 16.59
CA VAL A 320 -38.46 14.88 15.85
C VAL A 320 -39.03 15.99 16.73
N LEU A 321 -38.37 17.14 16.77
CA LEU A 321 -38.78 18.30 17.54
C LEU A 321 -39.62 19.23 16.66
N ASP A 322 -40.76 19.68 17.19
CA ASP A 322 -41.51 20.80 16.63
C ASP A 322 -40.65 22.08 16.65
N GLN A 323 -40.94 23.04 15.76
CA GLN A 323 -40.09 24.22 15.61
C GLN A 323 -39.89 25.00 16.94
N ALA A 324 -40.93 25.07 17.77
CA ALA A 324 -40.88 25.68 19.11
C ALA A 324 -39.86 25.00 20.06
N ASP A 325 -39.63 23.69 19.92
CA ASP A 325 -38.68 22.90 20.71
C ASP A 325 -37.23 22.96 20.15
N TRP A 326 -37.00 23.59 18.98
CA TRP A 326 -35.69 23.60 18.34
C TRP A 326 -34.63 24.35 19.19
N PRO A 327 -33.44 23.75 19.41
CA PRO A 327 -32.38 24.35 20.21
C PRO A 327 -31.73 25.56 19.50
N LYS A 328 -31.05 26.43 20.25
CA LYS A 328 -30.32 27.60 19.71
C LYS A 328 -29.31 27.23 18.60
N SER A 329 -29.05 28.15 17.66
CA SER A 329 -27.95 28.02 16.69
C SER A 329 -26.62 27.77 17.43
N GLY A 330 -25.76 26.93 16.86
CA GLY A 330 -24.51 26.46 17.48
C GLY A 330 -24.66 25.28 18.46
N SER A 331 -25.86 24.71 18.63
CA SER A 331 -26.07 23.52 19.49
C SER A 331 -25.49 22.25 18.86
N LYS A 332 -25.06 21.30 19.70
CA LYS A 332 -24.39 20.05 19.28
C LYS A 332 -25.29 19.17 18.42
N LEU A 333 -24.82 18.82 17.22
CA LEU A 333 -25.33 17.66 16.46
C LEU A 333 -24.43 16.44 16.68
N GLU A 334 -24.96 15.24 16.39
CA GLU A 334 -24.21 13.98 16.45
C GLU A 334 -22.90 14.05 15.65
N PRO A 335 -21.74 13.69 16.24
CA PRO A 335 -20.50 13.55 15.48
C PRO A 335 -20.52 12.30 14.59
N ARG A 336 -19.63 12.27 13.60
CA ARG A 336 -19.38 11.11 12.73
C ARG A 336 -17.89 10.78 12.75
N VAL A 337 -17.56 9.57 13.18
CA VAL A 337 -16.24 8.95 12.97
C VAL A 337 -16.23 8.34 11.58
N GLU A 338 -15.42 8.92 10.70
CA GLU A 338 -15.07 8.43 9.37
C GLU A 338 -13.80 7.57 9.49
N HIS A 339 -13.78 6.39 8.86
CA HIS A 339 -12.58 5.55 8.74
C HIS A 339 -11.91 5.82 7.39
N VAL A 340 -10.65 6.24 7.42
CA VAL A 340 -9.90 6.71 6.25
C VAL A 340 -8.61 5.93 6.05
N THR A 341 -8.03 6.02 4.86
CA THR A 341 -6.63 5.65 4.64
C THR A 341 -5.69 6.57 5.40
N LYS A 342 -4.46 6.10 5.65
CA LYS A 342 -3.39 6.94 6.19
C LYS A 342 -3.13 8.18 5.32
N THR A 343 -3.24 8.06 4.01
CA THR A 343 -2.93 9.15 3.08
C THR A 343 -4.06 10.19 3.04
N GLU A 344 -5.33 9.77 3.05
CA GLU A 344 -6.48 10.68 3.26
C GLU A 344 -6.39 11.37 4.64
N TYR A 345 -6.02 10.62 5.69
CA TYR A 345 -5.79 11.14 7.04
C TYR A 345 -4.71 12.24 7.05
N ASP A 346 -3.55 12.02 6.43
CA ASP A 346 -2.46 13.00 6.38
C ASP A 346 -2.72 14.16 5.40
N ALA A 347 -3.51 13.94 4.36
CA ALA A 347 -4.01 14.99 3.47
C ALA A 347 -5.05 15.90 4.15
N TYR A 348 -5.95 15.38 4.99
CA TYR A 348 -7.07 16.15 5.57
C TYR A 348 -6.63 17.40 6.34
N LYS A 349 -7.21 18.55 5.96
CA LYS A 349 -7.01 19.88 6.58
C LYS A 349 -8.29 20.50 7.16
N GLY A 350 -9.37 19.74 7.26
CA GLY A 350 -10.64 20.21 7.81
C GLY A 350 -10.65 20.32 9.35
N PRO A 351 -11.76 20.75 9.95
CA PRO A 351 -11.85 20.99 11.40
C PRO A 351 -12.04 19.71 12.24
N GLY A 352 -12.32 18.56 11.61
CA GLY A 352 -12.51 17.27 12.26
C GLY A 352 -11.26 16.76 12.98
N HIS A 353 -11.48 15.97 14.03
CA HIS A 353 -10.41 15.44 14.87
C HIS A 353 -9.79 14.18 14.27
N LYS A 354 -8.58 14.33 13.75
CA LYS A 354 -7.69 13.21 13.40
C LYS A 354 -7.32 12.39 14.65
N GLN A 355 -7.61 11.10 14.63
CA GLN A 355 -7.18 10.13 15.65
C GLN A 355 -6.72 8.80 15.00
N ILE A 356 -5.86 8.05 15.68
CA ILE A 356 -5.59 6.64 15.39
C ILE A 356 -6.31 5.80 16.47
N ASP A 357 -7.06 4.78 16.07
CA ASP A 357 -7.79 3.93 17.01
C ASP A 357 -6.89 2.86 17.69
N SER A 358 -7.46 2.10 18.63
CA SER A 358 -6.73 1.06 19.38
C SER A 358 -6.30 -0.17 18.55
N ARG A 359 -6.64 -0.22 17.26
CA ARG A 359 -6.23 -1.26 16.30
C ARG A 359 -5.25 -0.74 15.25
N GLY A 360 -4.99 0.57 15.24
CA GLY A 360 -4.16 1.25 14.24
C GLY A 360 -4.92 1.66 12.98
N ASN A 361 -6.24 1.80 13.01
CA ASN A 361 -6.98 2.46 11.92
C ASN A 361 -6.86 3.97 12.05
N PHE A 362 -6.77 4.66 10.91
CA PHE A 362 -6.80 6.11 10.83
C PHE A 362 -8.25 6.58 10.77
N THR A 363 -8.63 7.53 11.63
CA THR A 363 -10.00 8.03 11.71
C THR A 363 -10.05 9.55 11.75
N ILE A 364 -11.13 10.12 11.22
CA ILE A 364 -11.45 11.54 11.30
C ILE A 364 -12.81 11.65 11.98
N THR A 365 -12.87 12.22 13.18
CA THR A 365 -14.14 12.50 13.84
C THR A 365 -14.60 13.90 13.43
N ARG A 366 -15.58 13.96 12.54
CA ARG A 366 -16.28 15.19 12.16
C ARG A 366 -17.28 15.56 13.25
N TYR A 367 -17.23 16.81 13.70
CA TYR A 367 -18.16 17.34 14.69
C TYR A 367 -19.07 18.36 14.02
N PHE A 368 -20.34 18.36 14.38
CA PHE A 368 -21.35 19.19 13.73
C PHE A 368 -22.12 20.02 14.76
N VAL A 369 -22.53 21.22 14.35
CA VAL A 369 -23.51 22.04 15.07
C VAL A 369 -24.67 22.38 14.16
N VAL A 370 -25.85 22.58 14.75
CA VAL A 370 -27.02 23.07 13.99
C VAL A 370 -26.92 24.57 13.77
N LYS A 371 -27.18 25.01 12.54
CA LYS A 371 -27.58 26.37 12.18
C LYS A 371 -28.97 26.36 11.56
N TYR A 372 -29.58 27.52 11.45
CA TYR A 372 -30.88 27.69 10.78
C TYR A 372 -30.75 28.72 9.68
N ILE A 373 -31.33 28.47 8.51
CA ILE A 373 -31.23 29.34 7.34
C ILE A 373 -32.60 29.64 6.71
N ALA A 374 -32.75 30.83 6.13
CA ALA A 374 -33.97 31.26 5.44
C ALA A 374 -33.89 31.23 3.90
N LYS A 375 -32.68 31.10 3.33
CA LYS A 375 -32.47 30.84 1.90
C LYS A 375 -31.38 29.78 1.70
N THR A 376 -31.36 29.17 0.52
CA THR A 376 -30.55 27.99 0.21
C THR A 376 -29.63 28.18 -0.99
N SER A 377 -29.56 29.39 -1.56
CA SER A 377 -28.85 29.72 -2.81
C SER A 377 -27.36 29.99 -2.64
N SER A 378 -26.91 30.41 -1.45
CA SER A 378 -25.50 30.58 -1.06
C SER A 378 -24.86 29.23 -0.69
N ALA A 379 -25.58 28.47 0.12
CA ALA A 379 -25.12 27.25 0.77
C ALA A 379 -24.86 26.08 -0.20
N LYS A 380 -23.74 25.40 0.02
CA LYS A 380 -23.33 24.17 -0.65
C LYS A 380 -23.62 22.97 0.25
N TYR A 381 -24.38 22.01 -0.26
CA TYR A 381 -24.79 20.83 0.50
C TYR A 381 -23.95 19.60 0.12
N THR A 382 -23.55 18.82 1.13
CA THR A 382 -22.91 17.51 0.96
C THR A 382 -23.68 16.49 1.79
N ILE A 383 -23.98 15.32 1.23
CA ILE A 383 -24.55 14.18 1.96
C ILE A 383 -23.50 13.08 2.17
N PHE A 384 -23.56 12.38 3.30
CA PHE A 384 -22.67 11.27 3.62
C PHE A 384 -23.43 9.94 3.52
N ARG A 385 -23.07 9.08 2.55
CA ARG A 385 -23.62 7.72 2.42
C ARG A 385 -22.63 6.69 2.95
N TYR A 386 -23.14 5.57 3.45
CA TYR A 386 -22.34 4.53 4.09
C TYR A 386 -22.57 3.16 3.44
N TYR A 387 -21.47 2.49 3.11
CA TYR A 387 -21.49 1.17 2.48
C TYR A 387 -20.70 0.16 3.32
N ILE A 388 -21.25 -1.04 3.49
CA ILE A 388 -20.54 -2.20 4.07
C ILE A 388 -20.38 -3.30 3.03
N THR A 389 -19.30 -4.07 3.15
CA THR A 389 -18.93 -5.13 2.21
C THR A 389 -18.66 -6.41 3.00
N PHE A 390 -19.53 -7.41 2.86
CA PHE A 390 -19.26 -8.71 3.46
C PHE A 390 -18.08 -9.37 2.75
N VAL A 391 -17.11 -9.85 3.53
CA VAL A 391 -15.91 -10.55 3.03
C VAL A 391 -15.90 -11.99 3.51
N THR A 392 -15.56 -12.90 2.60
CA THR A 392 -15.39 -14.33 2.88
C THR A 392 -13.93 -14.74 2.66
N SER A 393 -13.45 -15.77 3.34
CA SER A 393 -12.06 -16.22 3.17
C SER A 393 -11.84 -16.81 1.77
N ALA A 394 -10.76 -16.41 1.11
CA ALA A 394 -10.20 -17.11 -0.04
C ALA A 394 -9.19 -18.19 0.39
N GLY A 395 -8.57 -18.05 1.57
CA GLY A 395 -7.46 -18.90 2.03
C GLY A 395 -6.08 -18.41 1.55
N ARG A 396 -5.05 -19.25 1.69
CA ARG A 396 -3.65 -18.90 1.38
C ARG A 396 -3.43 -18.71 -0.12
N LEU A 397 -2.60 -17.72 -0.47
CA LEU A 397 -2.26 -17.37 -1.86
C LEU A 397 -1.76 -18.59 -2.66
N GLY A 398 -0.73 -19.27 -2.14
CA GLY A 398 -0.12 -20.41 -2.79
C GLY A 398 -0.91 -21.72 -2.73
N ASP A 399 -2.08 -21.75 -2.08
CA ASP A 399 -3.05 -22.84 -2.26
C ASP A 399 -3.98 -22.57 -3.46
N ASN A 400 -4.42 -21.32 -3.62
CA ASN A 400 -5.34 -20.93 -4.70
C ASN A 400 -4.69 -20.88 -6.08
N VAL A 401 -3.49 -20.29 -6.21
CA VAL A 401 -2.84 -20.05 -7.51
C VAL A 401 -1.47 -20.70 -7.67
N GLY A 402 -1.01 -21.44 -6.65
CA GLY A 402 0.37 -21.91 -6.58
C GLY A 402 1.37 -20.77 -6.43
N GLY A 403 2.62 -20.99 -6.82
CA GLY A 403 3.70 -20.02 -6.73
C GLY A 403 4.83 -20.35 -7.68
N GLN A 404 5.38 -19.33 -8.33
CA GLN A 404 6.54 -19.48 -9.22
C GLN A 404 7.75 -19.98 -8.44
N GLY A 405 8.64 -20.72 -9.11
CA GLY A 405 9.93 -21.09 -8.53
C GLY A 405 10.82 -19.86 -8.36
N PHE A 406 11.98 -20.03 -7.74
CA PHE A 406 12.96 -18.94 -7.59
C PHE A 406 14.30 -19.35 -8.20
N THR A 407 15.05 -18.39 -8.74
CA THR A 407 16.36 -18.59 -9.36
C THR A 407 17.28 -17.42 -9.05
N TRP A 408 18.54 -17.72 -8.77
CA TRP A 408 19.59 -16.72 -8.57
C TRP A 408 20.91 -17.16 -9.19
N ASN A 409 21.84 -16.23 -9.38
CA ASN A 409 23.17 -16.41 -9.98
C ASN A 409 23.13 -17.12 -11.36
N GLN A 410 22.05 -16.93 -12.11
CA GLN A 410 21.89 -17.55 -13.43
C GLN A 410 22.71 -16.79 -14.47
N LYS A 411 23.48 -17.52 -15.29
CA LYS A 411 24.20 -16.92 -16.42
C LYS A 411 23.22 -16.19 -17.35
N LEU A 412 23.64 -15.06 -17.94
CA LEU A 412 22.93 -14.39 -19.03
C LEU A 412 22.82 -15.31 -20.28
N GLY A 413 22.12 -14.84 -21.32
CA GLY A 413 21.88 -15.62 -22.54
C GLY A 413 20.75 -16.64 -22.40
N LYS A 414 19.77 -16.40 -21.52
CA LYS A 414 18.70 -17.37 -21.21
C LYS A 414 17.35 -16.93 -21.75
N LYS A 415 16.59 -17.90 -22.25
CA LYS A 415 15.22 -17.69 -22.74
C LYS A 415 14.25 -17.55 -21.55
N VAL A 416 13.60 -16.39 -21.47
CA VAL A 416 12.61 -16.03 -20.44
C VAL A 416 11.29 -15.62 -21.11
N PHE A 417 10.18 -15.92 -20.45
CA PHE A 417 8.94 -15.16 -20.64
C PHE A 417 8.87 -14.06 -19.59
N THR A 418 8.37 -12.87 -19.94
CA THR A 418 7.95 -11.87 -18.95
C THR A 418 6.46 -11.58 -19.10
N PHE A 419 5.79 -11.27 -17.99
CA PHE A 419 4.34 -11.07 -17.91
C PHE A 419 4.03 -9.81 -17.11
N GLY A 420 3.09 -8.98 -17.59
CA GLY A 420 2.73 -7.74 -16.90
C GLY A 420 1.53 -7.03 -17.51
N TYR A 421 1.19 -5.84 -17.01
CA TYR A 421 0.05 -5.04 -17.46
C TYR A 421 0.49 -3.67 -18.02
N PRO A 422 1.29 -3.61 -19.11
CA PRO A 422 1.69 -2.33 -19.73
C PRO A 422 0.47 -1.45 -20.09
N THR A 423 0.60 -0.13 -20.01
CA THR A 423 -0.51 0.79 -20.30
C THR A 423 -0.17 2.22 -20.73
N ALA A 424 1.07 2.68 -20.57
CA ALA A 424 1.44 4.00 -21.07
C ALA A 424 1.46 4.02 -22.62
N ALA A 425 1.48 5.23 -23.19
CA ALA A 425 1.90 5.40 -24.57
C ALA A 425 3.43 5.23 -24.67
N HIS A 426 3.92 4.96 -25.87
CA HIS A 426 5.31 5.27 -26.25
C HIS A 426 5.49 6.80 -26.34
N PRO A 427 6.74 7.33 -26.29
CA PRO A 427 7.02 8.75 -26.51
C PRO A 427 6.45 9.33 -27.82
N ASP A 428 6.31 8.53 -28.89
CA ASP A 428 5.63 8.90 -30.14
C ASP A 428 4.09 9.05 -30.03
N GLY A 429 3.51 8.90 -28.84
CA GLY A 429 2.09 8.96 -28.55
C GLY A 429 1.32 7.66 -28.84
N ASN A 430 1.94 6.66 -29.47
CA ASN A 430 1.28 5.39 -29.79
C ASN A 430 0.99 4.59 -28.51
N LYS A 431 -0.27 4.18 -28.31
CA LYS A 431 -0.73 3.51 -27.08
C LYS A 431 -1.23 2.08 -27.35
N PRO A 432 -0.34 1.10 -27.58
CA PRO A 432 -0.72 -0.27 -27.94
C PRO A 432 -1.29 -1.09 -26.77
N TYR A 433 -1.23 -0.58 -25.54
CA TYR A 433 -1.73 -1.28 -24.36
C TYR A 433 -2.61 -0.38 -23.47
N SER A 434 -3.56 -1.02 -22.79
CA SER A 434 -4.57 -0.35 -21.96
C SER A 434 -4.55 -0.77 -20.48
N GLY A 435 -3.58 -1.57 -20.03
CA GLY A 435 -3.48 -2.02 -18.64
C GLY A 435 -4.60 -2.97 -18.16
N HIS A 436 -5.64 -3.23 -18.96
CA HIS A 436 -6.79 -4.05 -18.56
C HIS A 436 -6.55 -5.57 -18.65
N THR A 437 -5.61 -5.99 -19.49
CA THR A 437 -5.26 -7.40 -19.71
C THR A 437 -3.77 -7.63 -19.50
N MET A 438 -3.42 -8.76 -18.88
CA MET A 438 -2.06 -9.22 -18.80
C MET A 438 -1.52 -9.48 -20.20
N LYS A 439 -0.35 -8.94 -20.50
CA LYS A 439 0.44 -9.17 -21.72
C LYS A 439 1.68 -10.00 -21.38
N TRP A 440 2.34 -10.49 -22.41
CA TRP A 440 3.58 -11.24 -22.29
C TRP A 440 4.57 -10.82 -23.37
N CYS A 441 5.85 -10.99 -23.08
CA CYS A 441 6.96 -10.95 -24.03
C CYS A 441 7.81 -12.21 -23.84
N TYR A 442 8.59 -12.57 -24.85
CA TYR A 442 9.52 -13.68 -24.81
C TYR A 442 10.83 -13.28 -25.49
N GLY A 443 11.97 -13.59 -24.85
CA GLY A 443 13.27 -13.19 -25.36
C GLY A 443 14.42 -13.87 -24.65
N THR A 444 15.63 -13.63 -25.16
CA THR A 444 16.89 -14.08 -24.55
C THR A 444 17.47 -12.94 -23.73
N THR A 445 17.82 -13.19 -22.46
CA THR A 445 18.44 -12.17 -21.59
C THR A 445 19.85 -11.80 -22.07
N GLY A 446 20.13 -10.50 -22.11
CA GLY A 446 21.48 -9.93 -22.21
C GLY A 446 21.69 -8.86 -21.14
N ALA A 447 22.85 -8.22 -21.12
CA ALA A 447 23.02 -7.00 -20.32
C ALA A 447 22.04 -5.91 -20.80
N ALA A 448 21.53 -5.11 -19.87
CA ALA A 448 20.71 -3.95 -20.21
C ALA A 448 21.57 -2.81 -20.80
N PRO A 449 20.97 -1.87 -21.53
CA PRO A 449 21.53 -0.52 -21.63
C PRO A 449 21.62 0.07 -20.22
N VAL A 450 22.78 0.63 -19.87
CA VAL A 450 22.97 1.32 -18.58
C VAL A 450 22.06 2.55 -18.53
N VAL A 451 21.40 2.77 -17.38
CA VAL A 451 20.56 3.95 -17.14
C VAL A 451 21.07 4.67 -15.89
N PRO A 452 22.06 5.60 -16.02
CA PRO A 452 22.70 6.25 -14.86
C PRO A 452 21.71 7.06 -14.00
N ALA A 453 20.67 7.60 -14.65
CA ALA A 453 19.55 8.30 -14.02
C ALA A 453 18.79 7.49 -12.95
N TYR A 454 18.94 6.17 -12.94
CA TYR A 454 18.31 5.29 -11.96
C TYR A 454 19.34 4.46 -11.17
N LYS A 455 20.65 4.62 -11.45
CA LYS A 455 21.68 3.67 -11.01
C LYS A 455 21.26 2.22 -11.37
N ALA A 456 21.02 2.01 -12.66
CA ALA A 456 20.76 0.69 -13.25
C ALA A 456 21.93 0.34 -14.19
N GLU A 457 22.96 -0.29 -13.63
CA GLU A 457 24.25 -0.64 -14.24
C GLU A 457 24.45 -2.17 -14.32
N GLU A 458 23.90 -2.93 -13.37
CA GLU A 458 23.86 -4.39 -13.30
C GLU A 458 22.60 -5.05 -13.89
N HIS A 459 21.63 -4.26 -14.37
CA HIS A 459 20.42 -4.80 -15.01
C HIS A 459 20.70 -5.75 -16.19
N GLN A 460 19.83 -6.76 -16.31
CA GLN A 460 19.66 -7.58 -17.51
C GLN A 460 18.38 -7.18 -18.25
N ALA A 461 18.31 -7.41 -19.57
CA ALA A 461 17.18 -7.01 -20.40
C ALA A 461 16.79 -8.04 -21.46
N ILE A 462 15.57 -7.92 -21.97
CA ILE A 462 15.12 -8.52 -23.24
C ILE A 462 14.55 -7.46 -24.17
N LYS A 463 14.60 -7.72 -25.49
CA LYS A 463 13.76 -6.98 -26.45
C LYS A 463 12.29 -7.30 -26.19
N CYS A 464 11.48 -6.26 -25.96
CA CYS A 464 10.07 -6.33 -25.63
C CYS A 464 9.47 -4.92 -25.68
N ALA A 465 8.46 -4.71 -26.52
CA ALA A 465 7.82 -3.40 -26.70
C ALA A 465 6.86 -2.99 -25.57
N PHE A 466 6.95 -3.57 -24.37
CA PHE A 466 6.12 -3.18 -23.22
C PHE A 466 6.33 -1.69 -22.89
N THR A 467 5.23 -0.98 -22.71
CA THR A 467 5.23 0.39 -22.17
C THR A 467 5.10 0.37 -20.64
N PRO A 468 5.41 1.47 -19.93
CA PRO A 468 5.25 1.58 -18.48
C PRO A 468 3.92 1.04 -17.92
N GLY A 469 3.99 0.50 -16.69
CA GLY A 469 2.93 -0.26 -16.00
C GLY A 469 3.12 -1.79 -16.02
N ALA A 470 4.07 -2.28 -16.82
CA ALA A 470 4.53 -3.67 -16.72
C ALA A 470 5.38 -3.95 -15.46
N SER A 471 5.82 -2.91 -14.73
CA SER A 471 6.69 -2.96 -13.55
C SER A 471 6.24 -3.99 -12.51
N GLY A 472 7.19 -4.67 -11.87
CA GLY A 472 6.97 -5.80 -10.97
C GLY A 472 6.54 -7.11 -11.65
N GLY A 473 6.32 -7.11 -12.96
CA GLY A 473 5.98 -8.30 -13.74
C GLY A 473 7.15 -9.31 -13.79
N PRO A 474 6.94 -10.62 -13.58
CA PRO A 474 8.05 -11.54 -13.40
C PRO A 474 8.76 -11.94 -14.70
N PHE A 475 10.09 -12.01 -14.66
CA PHE A 475 10.91 -12.73 -15.65
C PHE A 475 10.96 -14.21 -15.25
N LEU A 476 10.35 -15.08 -16.04
CA LEU A 476 10.23 -16.51 -15.78
C LEU A 476 11.11 -17.35 -16.72
N LEU A 477 12.17 -17.94 -16.16
CA LEU A 477 12.96 -19.00 -16.79
C LEU A 477 12.14 -20.30 -16.89
N GLN A 478 12.39 -21.07 -17.96
CA GLN A 478 11.81 -22.40 -18.18
C GLN A 478 10.27 -22.47 -18.03
N TYR A 479 9.55 -21.40 -18.35
CA TYR A 479 8.09 -21.34 -18.19
C TYR A 479 7.37 -22.45 -18.97
N LYS A 480 6.54 -23.24 -18.28
CA LYS A 480 5.78 -24.36 -18.86
C LYS A 480 4.30 -24.02 -18.93
N SER A 481 3.80 -23.69 -20.12
CA SER A 481 2.39 -23.33 -20.39
C SER A 481 1.37 -24.34 -19.85
N SER A 482 1.71 -25.65 -19.84
CA SER A 482 0.87 -26.72 -19.31
C SER A 482 0.84 -26.82 -17.77
N LYS A 483 1.75 -26.13 -17.07
CA LYS A 483 1.77 -26.02 -15.59
C LYS A 483 1.56 -24.60 -15.07
N ARG A 484 1.57 -23.59 -15.96
CA ARG A 484 1.55 -22.15 -15.62
C ARG A 484 2.70 -21.69 -14.70
N THR A 485 3.80 -22.45 -14.68
CA THR A 485 4.95 -22.23 -13.79
C THR A 485 6.29 -22.23 -14.53
N GLY A 486 7.21 -21.38 -14.09
CA GLY A 486 8.64 -21.38 -14.35
C GLY A 486 9.41 -21.02 -13.08
N TYR A 487 10.56 -20.35 -13.23
CA TYR A 487 11.40 -19.87 -12.13
C TYR A 487 11.63 -18.36 -12.27
N LEU A 488 11.38 -17.60 -11.20
CA LEU A 488 11.57 -16.16 -11.13
C LEU A 488 13.07 -15.81 -11.14
N ASN A 489 13.48 -15.05 -12.15
CA ASN A 489 14.87 -14.65 -12.41
C ASN A 489 14.98 -13.12 -12.62
N GLY A 490 14.09 -12.36 -11.97
CA GLY A 490 13.93 -10.93 -12.19
C GLY A 490 12.47 -10.47 -12.14
N VAL A 491 12.29 -9.16 -12.02
CA VAL A 491 11.01 -8.44 -12.12
C VAL A 491 11.21 -7.23 -13.03
N VAL A 492 10.23 -6.90 -13.87
CA VAL A 492 10.30 -5.69 -14.71
C VAL A 492 10.52 -4.48 -13.82
N SER A 493 11.62 -3.79 -14.03
CA SER A 493 11.94 -2.53 -13.37
C SER A 493 11.66 -1.39 -14.35
N LEU A 494 12.56 -1.16 -15.30
CA LEU A 494 12.45 -0.08 -16.29
C LEU A 494 12.01 -0.59 -17.67
N THR A 495 11.20 0.21 -18.36
CA THR A 495 10.95 0.12 -19.81
C THR A 495 11.81 1.15 -20.52
N VAL A 496 12.60 0.74 -21.51
CA VAL A 496 13.64 1.57 -22.13
C VAL A 496 13.43 1.64 -23.65
N ASP A 497 13.56 2.85 -24.19
CA ASP A 497 13.80 3.13 -25.61
C ASP A 497 15.33 3.16 -25.81
N SER A 498 15.90 2.10 -26.36
CA SER A 498 17.36 1.90 -26.37
C SER A 498 18.06 2.34 -27.66
N ASP A 499 17.32 2.56 -28.74
CA ASP A 499 17.80 3.13 -30.00
C ASP A 499 17.34 4.59 -30.22
N LYS A 500 16.56 5.14 -29.29
CA LYS A 500 16.06 6.53 -29.24
C LYS A 500 15.10 6.85 -30.39
N ASN A 501 14.29 5.87 -30.79
CA ASN A 501 13.33 6.00 -31.89
C ASN A 501 11.96 6.58 -31.47
N ASN A 502 11.82 7.02 -30.22
CA ASN A 502 10.59 7.41 -29.52
C ASN A 502 9.64 6.24 -29.19
N ARG A 503 10.15 5.01 -29.10
CA ARG A 503 9.39 3.82 -28.69
C ARG A 503 10.21 2.88 -27.81
N TYR A 504 9.70 2.61 -26.61
CA TYR A 504 10.18 1.52 -25.74
C TYR A 504 10.35 0.20 -26.52
N ASP A 505 11.59 -0.30 -26.61
CA ASP A 505 11.96 -1.55 -27.29
C ASP A 505 12.42 -2.65 -26.32
N ARG A 506 12.64 -2.31 -25.04
CA ARG A 506 13.13 -3.23 -24.00
C ARG A 506 12.42 -3.10 -22.67
N VAL A 507 12.43 -4.21 -21.93
CA VAL A 507 12.28 -4.21 -20.47
C VAL A 507 13.57 -4.67 -19.81
N THR A 508 13.90 -4.04 -18.69
CA THR A 508 15.03 -4.40 -17.82
C THR A 508 14.54 -5.02 -16.51
N THR A 509 15.44 -5.70 -15.81
CA THR A 509 15.26 -6.21 -14.46
C THR A 509 16.61 -6.19 -13.72
N PRO A 510 16.59 -5.98 -12.39
CA PRO A 510 17.67 -6.39 -11.49
C PRO A 510 18.24 -7.76 -11.81
N TYR A 511 19.54 -7.93 -11.54
CA TYR A 511 20.18 -9.23 -11.59
C TYR A 511 20.01 -9.96 -10.25
N PHE A 512 19.31 -11.09 -10.25
CA PHE A 512 19.03 -11.84 -9.02
C PHE A 512 20.28 -12.62 -8.58
N ASN A 513 21.04 -12.01 -7.67
CA ASN A 513 22.25 -12.55 -7.04
C ASN A 513 21.94 -13.34 -5.74
N GLY A 514 22.98 -13.74 -5.00
CA GLY A 514 22.89 -14.40 -3.70
C GLY A 514 22.34 -13.52 -2.58
N GLU A 515 22.56 -12.20 -2.62
CA GLU A 515 21.92 -11.24 -1.70
C GLU A 515 20.39 -11.21 -1.91
N THR A 516 19.96 -11.16 -3.17
CA THR A 516 18.55 -11.31 -3.58
C THR A 516 17.97 -12.63 -3.04
N TYR A 517 18.73 -13.73 -3.15
CA TYR A 517 18.34 -15.02 -2.58
C TYR A 517 18.29 -14.98 -1.04
N GLY A 518 19.15 -14.22 -0.37
CA GLY A 518 19.10 -13.97 1.06
C GLY A 518 17.81 -13.29 1.50
N ILE A 519 17.40 -12.23 0.80
CA ILE A 519 16.13 -11.51 1.03
C ILE A 519 14.93 -12.42 0.75
N TYR A 520 14.94 -13.12 -0.39
CA TYR A 520 13.93 -14.13 -0.71
C TYR A 520 13.82 -15.19 0.40
N LYS A 521 14.95 -15.74 0.86
CA LYS A 521 15.01 -16.78 1.90
C LYS A 521 14.50 -16.27 3.25
N HIS A 522 14.75 -15.01 3.59
CA HIS A 522 14.15 -14.34 4.74
C HIS A 522 12.62 -14.29 4.58
N ALA A 523 12.13 -13.61 3.54
CA ALA A 523 10.71 -13.36 3.33
C ALA A 523 9.89 -14.66 3.15
N ALA A 524 10.43 -15.66 2.44
CA ALA A 524 9.79 -16.97 2.25
C ALA A 524 9.60 -17.77 3.54
N ASN A 525 10.24 -17.37 4.64
CA ASN A 525 10.12 -17.96 5.98
C ASN A 525 9.37 -17.06 6.99
N LEU A 526 8.76 -15.95 6.55
CA LEU A 526 7.90 -15.12 7.41
C LEU A 526 6.44 -15.60 7.38
N TRP A 527 5.91 -15.99 8.55
CA TRP A 527 4.48 -16.20 8.73
C TRP A 527 3.79 -14.87 9.03
N THR A 528 2.60 -14.68 8.45
CA THR A 528 1.79 -13.45 8.58
C THR A 528 0.64 -13.59 9.59
N GLY A 529 0.55 -14.70 10.32
CA GLY A 529 -0.55 -14.95 11.26
C GLY A 529 -1.80 -15.51 10.57
N LYS A 530 -2.96 -15.32 11.21
CA LYS A 530 -4.30 -15.49 10.62
C LYS A 530 -5.02 -14.13 10.63
N LEU A 531 -5.99 -13.97 9.75
CA LEU A 531 -6.97 -12.89 9.89
C LEU A 531 -7.86 -13.13 11.13
N PRO A 532 -8.29 -12.07 11.84
CA PRO A 532 -9.30 -12.21 12.89
C PRO A 532 -10.67 -12.61 12.31
N GLY A 533 -11.49 -13.22 13.17
CA GLY A 533 -12.84 -13.74 12.86
C GLY A 533 -13.71 -12.75 12.13
#